data_AF-A0A1G0D1S1-F1
#
_entry.id   AF-A0A1G0D1S1-F1
#
_cell.length_a   1.000
_cell.length_b   1.000
_cell.length_c   1.000
_cell.angle_alpha   90.00
_cell.angle_beta   90.00
_cell.angle_gamma   90.00
#
_symmetry.space_group_name_H-M   'P 1'
#
loop_
_entity.id
_entity.type
_entity.pdbx_description
1 polymer ?
#
loop_
_entity_poly.entity_id
_entity_poly.type
_entity_poly.pdbx_seq_one_letter_code
_entity_poly.pdbx_strand_id
1 'polypeptide(L)'
;MDRGSDAQCLRADAKARGPDNVVLHVEIEPAEIPGLYAQCHVGIVALDPRHKTHNLPGKFLSCMQSGLPVLASINPGNDLAELIQREGDGRVCTDHSAETLRRLAIDLTDEIAAGTNVSARCRALSAKLFSPEAAVKQIAAALGG
;
A
#
# COMPACT_ATOMS: atom_id res chain seq x y z
N MET A 1 22.66 -4.58 -5.46
CA MET A 1 22.54 -3.21 -5.99
C MET A 1 21.44 -2.56 -5.19
N ASP A 2 21.78 -2.21 -3.96
CA ASP A 2 22.30 -0.91 -3.52
C ASP A 2 21.13 0.00 -3.13
N ARG A 3 20.69 -0.14 -1.87
CA ARG A 3 19.57 0.62 -1.30
C ARG A 3 19.91 2.12 -1.18
N GLY A 4 21.18 2.49 -1.31
CA GLY A 4 21.64 3.88 -1.25
C GLY A 4 21.45 4.64 -2.56
N SER A 5 21.67 4.01 -3.72
CA SER A 5 21.66 4.70 -5.02
C SER A 5 20.28 5.24 -5.38
N ASP A 6 19.23 4.44 -5.21
CA ASP A 6 17.87 4.82 -5.64
C ASP A 6 17.27 5.88 -4.73
N ALA A 7 17.55 5.82 -3.42
CA ALA A 7 17.12 6.84 -2.47
C ALA A 7 17.82 8.19 -2.73
N GLN A 8 19.08 8.15 -3.16
CA GLN A 8 19.84 9.35 -3.50
C GLN A 8 19.38 9.97 -4.83
N CYS A 9 19.10 9.13 -5.84
CA CYS A 9 18.46 9.56 -7.09
C CYS A 9 17.08 10.18 -6.84
N LEU A 10 16.23 9.56 -6.01
CA LEU A 10 14.90 10.10 -5.69
C LEU A 10 14.98 11.46 -4.96
N ARG A 11 15.96 11.63 -4.05
CA ARG A 11 16.22 12.92 -3.39
C ARG A 11 16.67 13.99 -4.38
N ALA A 12 17.55 13.63 -5.31
CA ALA A 12 18.01 14.54 -6.36
C ALA A 12 16.85 14.96 -7.28
N ASP A 13 16.01 14.01 -7.69
CA ASP A 13 14.81 14.25 -8.51
C ASP A 13 13.79 15.12 -7.79
N ALA A 14 13.51 14.85 -6.51
CA ALA A 14 12.61 15.68 -5.71
C ALA A 14 13.15 17.11 -5.62
N LYS A 15 14.45 17.27 -5.35
CA LYS A 15 15.09 18.61 -5.30
C LYS A 15 15.06 19.32 -6.65
N ALA A 16 15.23 18.60 -7.76
CA ALA A 16 15.20 19.15 -9.12
C ALA A 16 13.79 19.58 -9.55
N ARG A 17 12.76 18.86 -9.10
CA ARG A 17 11.35 19.14 -9.44
C ARG A 17 10.68 20.14 -8.50
N GLY A 18 11.26 20.37 -7.31
CA GLY A 18 10.81 21.38 -6.34
C GLY A 18 9.37 21.23 -5.81
N PRO A 19 8.86 20.03 -5.47
CA PRO A 19 7.57 19.93 -4.83
C PRO A 19 7.68 20.34 -3.35
N ASP A 20 6.96 21.40 -2.95
CA ASP A 20 6.96 21.91 -1.56
C ASP A 20 6.15 21.03 -0.59
N ASN A 21 5.56 19.93 -1.07
CA ASN A 21 4.66 19.05 -0.35
C ASN A 21 5.19 17.61 -0.19
N VAL A 22 6.50 17.40 -0.36
CA VAL A 22 7.12 16.07 -0.24
C VAL A 22 8.13 16.07 0.90
N VAL A 23 7.95 15.16 1.85
CA VAL A 23 8.89 14.90 2.95
C VAL A 23 9.52 13.51 2.76
N LEU A 24 10.86 13.45 2.73
CA LEU A 24 11.61 12.21 2.51
C LEU A 24 12.33 11.75 3.79
N HIS A 25 11.75 10.79 4.49
CA HIS A 25 12.39 10.09 5.60
C HIS A 25 13.36 9.01 5.06
N VAL A 26 14.53 8.86 5.68
CA VAL A 26 15.54 7.85 5.26
C VAL A 26 15.15 6.48 5.79
N GLU A 27 15.10 6.39 7.12
CA GLU A 27 14.72 5.22 7.89
C GLU A 27 13.87 5.74 9.05
N ILE A 28 12.86 4.97 9.43
CA ILE A 28 11.94 5.31 10.51
C ILE A 28 11.98 4.13 11.46
N GLU A 29 12.16 4.40 12.75
CA GLU A 29 12.24 3.32 13.72
C GLU A 29 10.89 2.59 13.81
N PRO A 30 10.87 1.25 13.96
CA PRO A 30 9.61 0.49 14.01
C PRO A 30 8.61 0.99 15.07
N ALA A 31 9.11 1.54 16.18
CA ALA A 31 8.29 2.11 17.24
C ALA A 31 7.55 3.41 16.84
N GLU A 32 8.06 4.12 15.82
CA GLU A 32 7.48 5.38 15.33
C GLU A 32 6.44 5.16 14.23
N ILE A 33 6.48 4.00 13.54
CA ILE A 33 5.57 3.67 12.43
C ILE A 33 4.09 3.80 12.79
N PRO A 34 3.60 3.34 13.97
CA PRO A 34 2.20 3.54 14.34
C PRO A 34 1.82 5.02 14.44
N GLY A 35 2.71 5.84 15.03
CA GLY A 35 2.50 7.28 15.15
C GLY A 35 2.50 7.98 13.78
N LEU A 36 3.36 7.55 12.86
CA LEU A 36 3.36 8.02 11.48
C LEU A 36 2.04 7.68 10.78
N TYR A 37 1.60 6.42 10.86
CA TYR A 37 0.37 5.97 10.21
C TYR A 37 -0.88 6.66 10.75
N ALA A 38 -0.93 6.98 12.04
CA ALA A 38 -2.02 7.75 12.63
C ALA A 38 -2.16 9.17 12.03
N GLN A 39 -1.10 9.70 11.42
CA GLN A 39 -1.11 11.00 10.76
C GLN A 39 -1.40 10.91 9.25
N CYS A 40 -1.45 9.69 8.70
CA CYS A 40 -1.73 9.45 7.28
C CYS A 40 -3.22 9.21 7.04
N HIS A 41 -3.68 9.54 5.83
CA HIS A 41 -5.05 9.24 5.38
C HIS A 41 -5.09 8.06 4.41
N VAL A 42 -4.00 7.87 3.64
CA VAL A 42 -3.87 6.86 2.58
C VAL A 42 -2.44 6.34 2.58
N GLY A 43 -2.26 5.03 2.41
CA GLY A 43 -0.96 4.42 2.13
C GLY A 43 -0.73 4.31 0.62
N ILE A 44 0.48 4.61 0.14
CA ILE A 44 0.81 4.45 -1.29
C ILE A 44 1.75 3.25 -1.46
N VAL A 45 1.40 2.36 -2.40
CA VAL A 45 2.23 1.23 -2.79
C VAL A 45 2.53 1.32 -4.28
N ALA A 46 3.77 1.67 -4.63
CA ALA A 46 4.24 1.65 -6.01
C ALA A 46 5.23 0.50 -6.20
N LEU A 47 4.93 -0.42 -7.13
CA LEU A 47 5.83 -1.49 -7.52
C LEU A 47 6.47 -1.14 -8.86
N ASP A 48 7.77 -1.38 -8.97
CA ASP A 48 8.47 -1.25 -10.24
C ASP A 48 7.84 -2.17 -11.29
N PRO A 49 7.57 -1.68 -12.52
CA PRO A 49 6.97 -2.48 -13.58
C PRO A 49 7.75 -3.76 -13.94
N ARG A 50 9.02 -3.85 -13.56
CA ARG A 50 9.91 -4.99 -13.82
C ARG A 50 9.77 -6.09 -12.76
N HIS A 51 9.11 -5.84 -11.63
CA HIS A 51 8.88 -6.84 -10.60
C HIS A 51 7.69 -7.76 -10.95
N LYS A 52 7.95 -9.08 -10.92
CA LYS A 52 6.96 -10.14 -11.23
C LYS A 52 6.55 -10.97 -10.01
N THR A 53 6.99 -10.60 -8.81
CA THR A 53 6.80 -11.43 -7.62
C THR A 53 5.39 -11.26 -7.04
N HIS A 54 4.69 -12.40 -6.87
CA HIS A 54 3.30 -12.52 -6.41
C HIS A 54 3.16 -12.51 -4.87
N ASN A 55 3.82 -11.56 -4.19
CA ASN A 55 3.76 -11.49 -2.73
C ASN A 55 2.92 -10.30 -2.28
N LEU A 56 2.05 -10.55 -1.30
CA LEU A 56 1.36 -9.49 -0.58
C LEU A 56 2.42 -8.62 0.14
N PRO A 57 2.60 -7.34 -0.23
CA PRO A 57 3.66 -6.52 0.34
C PRO A 57 3.44 -6.35 1.85
N GLY A 58 4.48 -6.55 2.68
CA GLY A 58 4.37 -6.36 4.12
C GLY A 58 3.85 -4.96 4.51
N LYS A 59 4.19 -3.93 3.73
CA LYS A 59 3.71 -2.56 3.91
C LYS A 59 2.20 -2.40 3.67
N PHE A 60 1.63 -3.17 2.74
CA PHE A 60 0.18 -3.19 2.53
C PHE A 60 -0.53 -3.69 3.80
N LEU A 61 -0.05 -4.78 4.38
CA LEU A 61 -0.62 -5.34 5.61
C LEU A 61 -0.56 -4.36 6.78
N SER A 62 0.56 -3.65 6.96
CA SER A 62 0.68 -2.66 8.03
C SER A 62 -0.26 -1.46 7.83
N CYS A 63 -0.55 -1.08 6.58
CA CYS A 63 -1.60 -0.08 6.28
C CYS A 63 -2.98 -0.60 6.69
N MET A 64 -3.31 -1.85 6.33
CA MET A 64 -4.60 -2.47 6.69
C MET A 64 -4.82 -2.56 8.20
N GLN A 65 -3.79 -2.96 8.95
CA GLN A 65 -3.81 -2.99 10.42
C GLN A 65 -4.14 -1.62 11.02
N SER A 66 -3.63 -0.56 10.40
CA SER A 66 -3.83 0.82 10.84
C SER A 66 -5.18 1.41 10.37
N GLY A 67 -5.90 0.68 9.52
CA GLY A 67 -7.13 1.15 8.90
C GLY A 67 -6.91 2.19 7.81
N LEU A 68 -5.73 2.16 7.17
CA LEU A 68 -5.37 3.07 6.08
C LEU A 68 -5.68 2.43 4.73
N PRO A 69 -6.57 3.03 3.91
CA PRO A 69 -6.77 2.56 2.56
C PRO A 69 -5.51 2.73 1.71
N VAL A 70 -5.37 1.90 0.70
CA VAL A 70 -4.17 1.88 -0.15
C VAL A 70 -4.46 2.38 -1.57
N LEU A 71 -3.64 3.30 -2.06
CA LEU A 71 -3.54 3.62 -3.47
C LEU A 71 -2.33 2.87 -4.05
N ALA A 72 -2.58 1.90 -4.92
CA ALA A 72 -1.54 1.07 -5.50
C ALA A 72 -1.27 1.40 -6.98
N SER A 73 0.01 1.50 -7.36
CA SER A 73 0.46 1.50 -8.75
C SER A 73 1.28 0.24 -8.98
N ILE A 74 0.71 -0.76 -9.65
CA ILE A 74 1.26 -2.12 -9.73
C ILE A 74 1.06 -2.71 -11.12
N ASN A 75 1.75 -3.79 -11.44
CA ASN A 75 1.59 -4.44 -12.73
C ASN A 75 0.23 -5.12 -12.90
N PRO A 76 -0.30 -5.18 -14.14
CA PRO A 76 -1.42 -6.06 -14.47
C PRO A 76 -1.13 -7.51 -14.08
N GLY A 77 -2.16 -8.23 -13.64
CA GLY A 77 -2.04 -9.63 -13.20
C GLY A 77 -1.38 -9.81 -11.83
N ASN A 78 -1.20 -8.73 -11.06
CA ASN A 78 -0.79 -8.81 -9.66
C ASN A 78 -2.00 -9.12 -8.77
N ASP A 79 -1.89 -10.13 -7.91
CA ASP A 79 -2.97 -10.57 -7.02
C ASP A 79 -3.45 -9.46 -6.05
N LEU A 80 -2.57 -8.51 -5.74
CA LEU A 80 -2.92 -7.33 -4.95
C LEU A 80 -3.98 -6.47 -5.63
N ALA A 81 -4.00 -6.43 -6.96
CA ALA A 81 -4.99 -5.66 -7.71
C ALA A 81 -6.40 -6.17 -7.43
N GLU A 82 -6.57 -7.49 -7.55
CA GLU A 82 -7.85 -8.16 -7.33
C GLU A 82 -8.26 -8.13 -5.86
N LEU A 83 -7.30 -8.28 -4.94
CA LEU A 83 -7.54 -8.18 -3.51
C LEU A 83 -8.11 -6.80 -3.15
N ILE A 84 -7.45 -5.72 -3.58
CA ILE A 84 -7.88 -4.36 -3.25
C ILE A 84 -9.27 -4.05 -3.82
N GLN A 85 -9.50 -4.44 -5.08
CA GLN A 85 -10.80 -4.24 -5.72
C GLN A 85 -11.92 -5.03 -5.04
N ARG A 86 -11.64 -6.27 -4.63
CA ARG A 86 -12.63 -7.15 -3.99
C ARG A 86 -12.99 -6.69 -2.58
N GLU A 87 -11.99 -6.32 -1.78
CA GLU A 87 -12.20 -5.96 -0.36
C GLU A 87 -12.60 -4.47 -0.23
N GLY A 88 -12.39 -3.66 -1.29
CA GLY A 88 -12.78 -2.26 -1.33
C GLY A 88 -11.99 -1.39 -0.34
N ASP A 89 -10.76 -1.77 -0.03
CA ASP A 89 -9.86 -1.15 0.94
C ASP A 89 -8.89 -0.17 0.27
N GLY A 90 -9.18 0.27 -0.96
CA GLY A 90 -8.28 1.14 -1.71
C GLY A 90 -8.66 1.37 -3.18
N ARG A 91 -7.65 1.75 -3.97
CA ARG A 91 -7.72 1.93 -5.43
C ARG A 91 -6.43 1.42 -6.08
N VAL A 92 -6.53 0.95 -7.32
CA VAL A 92 -5.41 0.34 -8.04
C VAL A 92 -5.29 0.89 -9.45
N CYS A 93 -4.08 1.31 -9.80
CA CYS A 93 -3.64 1.74 -11.12
C CYS A 93 -2.73 0.65 -11.70
N THR A 94 -3.09 0.08 -12.84
CA THR A 94 -2.29 -0.96 -13.51
C THR A 94 -1.71 -0.55 -14.86
N ASP A 95 -2.15 0.58 -15.39
CA ASP A 95 -1.67 1.17 -16.64
C ASP A 95 -0.44 2.08 -16.44
N HIS A 96 0.01 2.26 -15.19
CA HIS A 96 1.09 3.17 -14.78
C HIS A 96 0.90 4.62 -15.27
N SER A 97 -0.34 5.01 -15.55
CA SER A 97 -0.68 6.35 -16.01
C SER A 97 -0.80 7.31 -14.83
N ALA A 98 -0.03 8.40 -14.87
CA ALA A 98 -0.12 9.46 -13.88
C ALA A 98 -1.54 10.06 -13.80
N GLU A 99 -2.25 10.17 -14.93
CA GLU A 99 -3.63 10.67 -14.98
C GLU A 99 -4.62 9.69 -14.35
N THR A 100 -4.47 8.39 -14.60
CA THR A 100 -5.30 7.36 -13.95
C THR A 100 -5.04 7.36 -12.45
N LEU A 101 -3.79 7.37 -12.03
CA LEU A 101 -3.41 7.39 -10.61
C LEU A 101 -3.95 8.62 -9.90
N ARG A 102 -3.87 9.81 -10.54
CA ARG A 102 -4.41 11.06 -10.02
C ARG A 102 -5.93 10.98 -9.83
N ARG A 103 -6.67 10.50 -10.83
CA ARG A 103 -8.13 10.34 -10.74
C ARG A 103 -8.50 9.41 -9.58
N LEU A 104 -7.83 8.26 -9.49
CA LEU A 104 -8.07 7.30 -8.41
C LEU A 104 -7.73 7.87 -7.02
N ALA A 105 -6.71 8.71 -6.91
CA ALA A 105 -6.36 9.40 -5.66
C ALA A 105 -7.46 10.38 -5.24
N ILE A 106 -8.02 11.14 -6.19
CA ILE A 106 -9.14 12.06 -5.93
C ILE A 106 -10.37 11.26 -5.49
N ASP A 107 -10.75 10.23 -6.26
CA ASP A 107 -11.92 9.39 -5.95
C ASP A 107 -11.83 8.76 -4.55
N LEU A 108 -10.63 8.28 -4.16
CA LEU A 108 -10.41 7.70 -2.84
C LEU A 108 -10.50 8.75 -1.74
N THR A 109 -9.97 9.96 -2.00
CA THR A 109 -10.03 11.07 -1.04
C THR A 109 -11.47 11.53 -0.82
N ASP A 110 -12.25 11.63 -1.89
CA ASP A 110 -13.67 11.97 -1.83
C ASP A 110 -14.47 10.90 -1.09
N GLU A 111 -14.16 9.62 -1.32
CA GLU A 111 -14.79 8.49 -0.60
C GLU A 111 -14.51 8.56 0.91
N ILE A 112 -13.28 8.92 1.31
CA ILE A 112 -12.90 9.11 2.71
C ILE A 112 -13.64 10.31 3.30
N ALA A 113 -13.66 11.44 2.58
CA ALA A 113 -14.32 12.68 3.02
C ALA A 113 -15.84 12.52 3.16
N ALA A 114 -16.45 11.67 2.33
CA ALA A 114 -17.86 11.32 2.43
C ALA A 114 -18.22 10.45 3.65
N GLY A 115 -17.23 10.07 4.48
CA GLY A 115 -17.45 9.30 5.71
C GLY A 115 -17.74 7.82 5.45
N THR A 116 -17.33 7.29 4.30
CA THR A 116 -17.46 5.86 4.04
C THR A 116 -16.61 5.03 5.00
N ASN A 117 -17.02 3.77 5.20
CA ASN A 117 -16.38 2.90 6.17
C ASN A 117 -15.10 2.19 5.64
N VAL A 118 -14.35 2.84 4.74
CA VAL A 118 -13.15 2.25 4.11
C VAL A 118 -12.12 1.82 5.16
N SER A 119 -11.97 2.61 6.23
CA SER A 119 -11.05 2.30 7.33
C SER A 119 -11.46 1.02 8.08
N ALA A 120 -12.76 0.78 8.29
CA ALA A 120 -13.20 -0.48 8.90
C ALA A 120 -13.02 -1.66 7.95
N ARG A 121 -13.21 -1.50 6.63
CA ARG A 121 -12.91 -2.55 5.65
C ARG A 121 -11.44 -2.96 5.71
N CYS A 122 -10.54 -1.99 5.79
CA CYS A 122 -9.10 -2.22 5.97
C CYS A 122 -8.80 -3.06 7.23
N ARG A 123 -9.36 -2.65 8.38
CA ARG A 123 -9.17 -3.39 9.65
C ARG A 123 -9.80 -4.79 9.61
N ALA A 124 -10.96 -4.93 8.97
CA ALA A 124 -11.63 -6.21 8.80
C ALA A 124 -10.80 -7.17 7.93
N LEU A 125 -10.21 -6.68 6.84
CA LEU A 125 -9.30 -7.47 6.03
C LEU A 125 -8.08 -7.89 6.83
N SER A 126 -7.49 -6.98 7.61
CA SER A 126 -6.37 -7.32 8.48
C SER A 126 -6.72 -8.43 9.46
N ALA A 127 -7.86 -8.33 10.16
CA ALA A 127 -8.33 -9.36 11.07
C ALA A 127 -8.55 -10.72 10.37
N LYS A 128 -9.08 -10.71 9.14
CA LYS A 128 -9.29 -11.91 8.32
C LYS A 128 -7.96 -12.58 7.92
N LEU A 129 -6.93 -11.79 7.62
CA LEU A 129 -5.61 -12.31 7.22
C LEU A 129 -4.76 -12.79 8.40
N PHE A 130 -4.93 -12.20 9.58
CA PHE A 130 -4.18 -12.52 10.80
C PHE A 130 -4.95 -13.37 11.82
N SER A 131 -6.11 -13.90 11.44
CA SER A 131 -6.85 -14.80 12.31
C SER A 131 -6.02 -16.06 12.58
N PRO A 132 -5.99 -16.59 13.82
CA PRO A 132 -5.30 -17.84 14.14
C PRO A 132 -5.70 -18.98 13.19
N GLU A 133 -6.97 -19.01 12.78
CA GLU A 133 -7.53 -19.97 11.83
C GLU A 133 -6.94 -19.82 10.43
N ALA A 134 -6.70 -18.59 9.97
CA ALA A 134 -6.03 -18.32 8.69
C ALA A 134 -4.57 -18.78 8.71
N ALA A 135 -3.85 -18.51 9.81
CA ALA A 135 -2.47 -18.96 9.99
C ALA A 135 -2.38 -20.50 10.04
N VAL A 136 -3.27 -21.15 10.79
CA VAL A 136 -3.35 -22.62 10.86
C VAL A 136 -3.69 -23.23 9.49
N LYS A 137 -4.63 -22.63 8.75
CA LYS A 137 -5.02 -23.12 7.41
C LYS A 137 -3.87 -23.01 6.40
N GLN A 138 -3.07 -21.95 6.47
CA GLN A 138 -1.88 -21.79 5.63
C GLN A 138 -0.80 -22.83 5.96
N ILE A 139 -0.53 -23.05 7.26
CA ILE A 139 0.45 -24.06 7.71
C ILE A 139 -0.01 -25.47 7.32
N ALA A 140 -1.28 -25.80 7.52
CA ALA A 140 -1.84 -27.10 7.18
C ALA A 140 -1.81 -27.38 5.67
N ALA A 141 -2.08 -26.37 4.83
CA ALA A 141 -1.99 -26.49 3.38
C ALA A 141 -0.54 -26.69 2.89
N ALA A 142 0.45 -26.08 3.56
CA ALA A 142 1.86 -26.23 3.23
C ALA A 142 2.48 -27.57 3.68
N LEU A 143 1.87 -28.24 4.66
CA LEU A 143 2.30 -29.53 5.19
C LEU A 143 1.59 -30.74 4.55
N GLY A 144 0.49 -30.51 3.83
CA GLY A 144 -0.32 -31.55 3.17
C GLY A 144 -0.01 -31.75 1.68
N GLY A 145 1.05 -31.12 1.16
CA GLY A 145 1.52 -31.22 -0.22
C GLY A 145 2.82 -32.01 -0.35
#